data_AF-A0A0F9ATJ3-F1
#
_entry.id   AF-A0A0F9ATJ3-F1
#
_cell.length_a   1.000
_cell.length_b   1.000
_cell.length_c   1.000
_cell.angle_alpha   90.00
_cell.angle_beta   90.00
_cell.angle_gamma   90.00
#
_symmetry.space_group_name_H-M   'P 1'
#
loop_
_entity.id
_entity.type
_entity.pdbx_description
1 polymer ?
#
loop_
_entity_poly.entity_id
_entity_poly.type
_entity_poly.pdbx_seq_one_letter_code
_entity_poly.pdbx_strand_id
1 'polypeptide(L)'
;AKLPAKERNKLDSQLTYSMGRPGLRGVTYHGAWKNGKDEPVPFVEVCAAGEQSDVQLAGTTVHELAHVLAGYGVGHSKVWKDCCTRLGLLNAQAAGHKYTMAGFEPKLSKAIAKLTSPTDGKPVGMIGRHKVGKARPCPVGIGTRGGKSRGKGSGSRLNKVTCPACGYLARVTRKWLDKSGPPHCPDHGAMIEAAPD
;
A
#
# COMPACT_ATOMS: atom_id res chain seq x y z
N ALA A 1 4.16 7.35 -17.90
CA ALA A 1 3.77 8.50 -18.77
C ALA A 1 4.34 9.81 -18.19
N LYS A 2 4.48 10.90 -18.98
CA LYS A 2 4.76 12.23 -18.40
C LYS A 2 3.44 12.80 -17.87
N LEU A 3 3.43 13.33 -16.65
CA LEU A 3 2.24 14.00 -16.09
C LEU A 3 1.92 15.31 -16.85
N PRO A 4 0.62 15.68 -16.95
CA PRO A 4 0.20 16.98 -17.47
C PRO A 4 0.82 18.15 -16.70
N ALA A 5 1.08 19.27 -17.38
CA ALA A 5 1.78 20.43 -16.80
C ALA A 5 1.14 20.97 -15.52
N LYS A 6 -0.19 21.08 -15.48
CA LYS A 6 -0.97 21.55 -14.32
C LYS A 6 -0.76 20.68 -13.08
N GLU A 7 -0.47 19.40 -13.25
CA GLU A 7 -0.22 18.48 -12.14
C GLU A 7 1.24 18.43 -11.72
N ARG A 8 2.17 18.74 -12.65
CA ARG A 8 3.59 18.84 -12.31
C ARG A 8 3.85 19.92 -11.25
N ASN A 9 3.12 21.04 -11.29
CA ASN A 9 3.24 22.11 -10.31
C ASN A 9 2.81 21.68 -8.89
N LYS A 10 2.01 20.60 -8.75
CA LYS A 10 1.67 20.01 -7.44
C LYS A 10 2.78 19.11 -6.89
N LEU A 11 3.77 18.77 -7.73
CA LEU A 11 4.91 17.91 -7.39
C LEU A 11 6.23 18.68 -7.40
N ASP A 12 6.17 20.00 -7.54
CA ASP A 12 7.32 20.86 -7.32
C ASP A 12 7.75 20.70 -5.86
N SER A 13 8.94 20.17 -5.64
CA SER A 13 9.34 19.62 -4.34
C SER A 13 10.73 20.06 -3.94
N GLN A 14 10.90 20.24 -2.63
CA GLN A 14 12.19 20.43 -1.99
C GLN A 14 12.50 19.17 -1.19
N LEU A 15 13.74 18.68 -1.29
CA LEU A 15 14.21 17.52 -0.54
C LEU A 15 14.91 17.99 0.73
N THR A 16 14.50 17.43 1.86
CA THR A 16 15.20 17.54 3.14
C THR A 16 15.47 16.13 3.65
N TYR A 17 16.60 15.93 4.31
CA TYR A 17 17.02 14.63 4.83
C TYR A 17 17.31 14.72 6.32
N SER A 18 16.87 13.71 7.06
CA SER A 18 17.10 13.56 8.50
C SER A 18 16.98 12.09 8.88
N MET A 19 17.21 11.76 10.15
CA MET A 19 16.93 10.43 10.68
C MET A 19 15.45 10.35 11.09
N GLY A 20 14.67 9.62 10.28
CA GLY A 20 13.25 9.36 10.57
C GLY A 20 13.03 8.36 11.72
N ARG A 21 11.76 8.18 12.12
CA ARG A 21 11.41 7.22 13.19
C ARG A 21 11.52 5.77 12.69
N PRO A 22 12.23 4.86 13.39
CA PRO A 22 12.34 3.46 13.00
C PRO A 22 10.98 2.77 12.80
N GLY A 23 10.87 1.96 11.74
CA GLY A 23 9.66 1.17 11.43
C GLY A 23 8.55 1.92 10.68
N LEU A 24 8.73 3.23 10.42
CA LEU A 24 7.96 3.92 9.39
C LEU A 24 8.58 3.64 8.01
N ARG A 25 7.76 3.62 6.98
CA ARG A 25 8.20 3.52 5.57
C ARG A 25 7.93 4.82 4.83
N GLY A 26 6.71 5.32 4.93
CA GLY A 26 6.29 6.59 4.35
C GLY A 26 5.06 7.14 5.05
N VAL A 27 4.97 8.47 5.13
CA VAL A 27 3.79 9.20 5.62
C VAL A 27 3.63 10.49 4.82
N THR A 28 2.41 10.76 4.38
CA THR A 28 2.03 12.06 3.81
C THR A 28 1.25 12.88 4.84
N TYR A 29 1.74 14.08 5.13
CA TYR A 29 1.14 15.07 6.01
C TYR A 29 0.63 16.26 5.19
N HIS A 30 -0.68 16.44 5.11
CA HIS A 30 -1.25 17.57 4.39
C HIS A 30 -1.22 18.86 5.22
N GLY A 31 -0.92 19.98 4.58
CA GLY A 31 -0.92 21.30 5.20
C GLY A 31 0.08 21.48 6.35
N ALA A 32 1.09 20.61 6.43
CA ALA A 32 2.01 20.55 7.55
C ALA A 32 3.31 21.34 7.34
N TRP A 33 3.45 22.01 6.19
CA TRP A 33 4.68 22.73 5.85
C TRP A 33 4.40 24.10 5.24
N LYS A 34 4.97 25.16 5.84
CA LYS A 34 5.03 26.50 5.26
C LYS A 34 6.45 26.77 4.78
N ASN A 35 6.63 27.02 3.49
CA ASN A 35 7.93 27.30 2.88
C ASN A 35 7.96 28.68 2.22
N GLY A 36 7.59 29.72 2.97
CA GLY A 36 7.48 31.08 2.44
C GLY A 36 6.37 31.27 1.39
N LYS A 37 5.46 30.29 1.25
CA LYS A 37 4.24 30.39 0.43
C LYS A 37 3.05 30.76 1.31
N ASP A 38 2.06 31.43 0.72
CA ASP A 38 0.84 31.86 1.41
C ASP A 38 0.07 30.67 1.98
N GLU A 39 -0.04 29.60 1.20
CA GLU A 39 -0.74 28.37 1.59
C GLU A 39 0.22 27.26 2.04
N PRO A 40 -0.09 26.56 3.15
CA PRO A 40 0.64 25.37 3.56
C PRO A 40 0.60 24.27 2.49
N VAL A 41 1.74 23.59 2.30
CA VAL A 41 1.88 22.52 1.30
C VAL A 41 1.92 21.13 1.97
N PRO A 42 1.62 20.05 1.23
CA PRO A 42 1.86 18.70 1.71
C PRO A 42 3.34 18.45 1.99
N PHE A 43 3.63 17.78 3.11
CA PHE A 43 4.94 17.27 3.47
C PHE A 43 4.90 15.75 3.37
N VAL A 44 5.91 15.17 2.74
CA VAL A 44 6.05 13.71 2.61
C VAL A 44 7.30 13.29 3.35
N GLU A 45 7.12 12.47 4.38
CA GLU A 45 8.23 11.78 5.04
C GLU A 45 8.40 10.39 4.39
N VAL A 46 9.57 10.13 3.83
CA VAL A 46 9.97 8.78 3.39
C VAL A 46 11.05 8.30 4.36
N CYS A 47 10.71 7.31 5.19
CA CYS A 47 11.63 6.77 6.18
C CYS A 47 12.26 5.48 5.64
N ALA A 48 13.58 5.53 5.45
CA ALA A 48 14.41 4.40 5.02
C ALA A 48 15.03 3.64 6.21
N ALA A 49 14.66 3.97 7.45
CA ALA A 49 15.31 3.41 8.63
C ALA A 49 15.06 1.89 8.72
N GLY A 50 16.07 1.09 8.33
CA GLY A 50 16.01 -0.37 8.26
C GLY A 50 15.66 -0.95 6.89
N GLU A 51 15.52 -0.12 5.85
CA GLU A 51 15.19 -0.54 4.48
C GLU A 51 16.24 -0.02 3.49
N GLN A 52 16.96 -0.92 2.81
CA GLN A 52 18.19 -0.58 2.08
C GLN A 52 18.16 -0.85 0.57
N SER A 53 17.02 -1.24 -0.01
CA SER A 53 16.96 -1.48 -1.46
C SER A 53 16.34 -0.29 -2.19
N ASP A 54 16.95 0.11 -3.30
CA ASP A 54 16.44 1.16 -4.21
C ASP A 54 14.99 0.90 -4.64
N VAL A 55 14.63 -0.37 -4.84
CA VAL A 55 13.28 -0.78 -5.26
C VAL A 55 12.23 -0.51 -4.17
N GLN A 56 12.54 -0.83 -2.91
CA GLN A 56 11.64 -0.51 -1.80
C GLN A 56 11.54 1.00 -1.57
N LEU A 57 12.65 1.73 -1.68
CA LEU A 57 12.67 3.18 -1.54
C LEU A 57 11.85 3.85 -2.62
N ALA A 58 12.11 3.54 -3.90
CA ALA A 58 11.34 4.07 -5.02
C ALA A 58 9.85 3.74 -4.91
N GLY A 59 9.51 2.50 -4.54
CA GLY A 59 8.11 2.10 -4.36
C GLY A 59 7.41 2.90 -3.26
N THR A 60 8.08 3.12 -2.14
CA THR A 60 7.55 3.91 -1.02
C THR A 60 7.44 5.39 -1.36
N THR A 61 8.44 5.97 -2.01
CA THR A 61 8.38 7.36 -2.50
C THR A 61 7.20 7.55 -3.44
N VAL A 62 7.01 6.66 -4.41
CA VAL A 62 5.89 6.76 -5.36
C VAL A 62 4.54 6.54 -4.68
N HIS A 63 4.46 5.66 -3.67
CA HIS A 63 3.25 5.46 -2.85
C HIS A 63 2.80 6.77 -2.18
N GLU A 64 3.73 7.49 -1.56
CA GLU A 64 3.42 8.73 -0.85
C GLU A 64 3.14 9.89 -1.80
N LEU A 65 3.89 10.00 -2.91
CA LEU A 65 3.59 10.98 -3.96
C LEU A 65 2.20 10.76 -4.58
N ALA A 66 1.72 9.51 -4.63
CA ALA A 66 0.37 9.23 -5.08
C ALA A 66 -0.70 9.80 -4.14
N HIS A 67 -0.45 9.87 -2.83
CA HIS A 67 -1.34 10.57 -1.88
C HIS A 67 -1.35 12.07 -2.10
N VAL A 68 -0.18 12.68 -2.35
CA VAL A 68 -0.09 14.10 -2.72
C VAL A 68 -0.90 14.40 -3.98
N LEU A 69 -0.75 13.55 -5.01
CA LEU A 69 -1.47 13.70 -6.27
C LEU A 69 -2.98 13.46 -6.12
N ALA A 70 -3.38 12.47 -5.31
CA ALA A 70 -4.78 12.14 -5.05
C ALA A 70 -5.50 13.25 -4.26
N GLY A 71 -4.79 13.95 -3.39
CA GLY A 71 -5.29 15.11 -2.65
C GLY A 71 -5.78 14.77 -1.24
N TYR A 72 -6.05 15.84 -0.48
CA TYR A 72 -6.42 15.74 0.93
C TYR A 72 -7.66 14.85 1.14
N GLY A 73 -7.57 13.97 2.13
CA GLY A 73 -8.66 13.09 2.53
C GLY A 73 -8.83 11.82 1.69
N VAL A 74 -8.07 11.66 0.61
CA VAL A 74 -8.14 10.47 -0.25
C VAL A 74 -7.22 9.38 0.29
N GLY A 75 -7.79 8.36 0.92
CA GLY A 75 -7.05 7.14 1.32
C GLY A 75 -6.76 6.21 0.14
N HIS A 76 -6.44 4.94 0.41
CA HIS A 76 -6.10 3.90 -0.59
C HIS A 76 -7.27 3.40 -1.46
N SER A 77 -8.05 4.34 -2.00
CA SER A 77 -9.18 4.15 -2.89
C SER A 77 -8.75 3.85 -4.33
N LYS A 78 -9.73 3.66 -5.23
CA LYS A 78 -9.46 3.58 -6.68
C LYS A 78 -8.77 4.85 -7.19
N VAL A 79 -9.16 6.04 -6.71
CA VAL A 79 -8.54 7.32 -7.10
C VAL A 79 -7.05 7.32 -6.77
N TRP A 80 -6.68 6.85 -5.58
CA TRP A 80 -5.28 6.72 -5.19
C TRP A 80 -4.53 5.68 -6.04
N LYS A 81 -5.13 4.52 -6.31
CA LYS A 81 -4.51 3.50 -7.19
C LYS A 81 -4.28 4.00 -8.61
N ASP A 82 -5.22 4.79 -9.14
CA ASP A 82 -5.08 5.42 -10.44
C ASP A 82 -3.92 6.44 -10.40
N CYS A 83 -3.76 7.20 -9.31
CA CYS A 83 -2.61 8.07 -9.10
C CYS A 83 -1.27 7.31 -9.01
N CYS A 84 -1.21 6.16 -8.32
CA CYS A 84 -0.03 5.30 -8.33
C CYS A 84 0.34 4.87 -9.75
N THR A 85 -0.65 4.40 -10.51
CA THR A 85 -0.45 3.94 -11.90
C THR A 85 0.05 5.08 -12.78
N ARG A 86 -0.50 6.30 -12.63
CA ARG A 86 -0.07 7.50 -13.35
C ARG A 86 1.38 7.88 -13.05
N LEU A 87 1.82 7.72 -11.80
CA LEU A 87 3.20 7.91 -11.37
C LEU A 87 4.13 6.76 -11.78
N GLY A 88 3.58 5.64 -12.26
CA GLY A 88 4.31 4.50 -12.77
C GLY A 88 4.51 3.35 -11.77
N LEU A 89 3.79 3.34 -10.65
CA LEU A 89 3.70 2.21 -9.73
C LEU A 89 2.45 1.38 -10.05
N LEU A 90 2.67 0.17 -10.54
CA LEU A 90 1.64 -0.76 -10.96
C LEU A 90 1.19 -1.64 -9.79
N ASN A 91 -0.09 -2.02 -9.77
CA ASN A 91 -0.67 -2.94 -8.79
C ASN A 91 -0.45 -2.55 -7.31
N ALA A 92 -0.45 -1.25 -7.02
CA ALA A 92 -0.20 -0.73 -5.68
C ALA A 92 -1.16 -1.31 -4.62
N GLN A 93 -0.58 -1.77 -3.50
CA GLN A 93 -1.32 -2.27 -2.34
C GLN A 93 -1.31 -1.25 -1.18
N ALA A 94 -2.40 -1.25 -0.40
CA ALA A 94 -2.58 -0.31 0.71
C ALA A 94 -1.65 -0.59 1.91
N ALA A 95 -1.29 -1.87 2.12
CA ALA A 95 -0.44 -2.29 3.23
C ALA A 95 0.35 -3.54 2.84
N GLY A 96 1.53 -3.71 3.44
CA GLY A 96 2.36 -4.91 3.27
C GLY A 96 2.95 -5.09 1.87
N HIS A 97 2.92 -4.06 1.02
CA HIS A 97 3.44 -4.16 -0.33
C HIS A 97 4.96 -4.35 -0.32
N LYS A 98 5.43 -5.49 -0.81
CA LYS A 98 6.83 -5.72 -1.15
C LYS A 98 7.05 -5.36 -2.62
N TYR A 99 7.70 -4.22 -2.86
CA TYR A 99 7.91 -3.74 -4.23
C TYR A 99 8.90 -4.62 -5.00
N THR A 100 8.68 -4.76 -6.31
CA THR A 100 9.59 -5.46 -7.23
C THR A 100 9.74 -4.64 -8.50
N MET A 101 10.79 -4.88 -9.29
CA MET A 101 11.02 -4.15 -10.54
C MET A 101 9.87 -4.31 -11.56
N ALA A 102 9.15 -5.43 -11.52
CA ALA A 102 7.97 -5.68 -12.34
C ALA A 102 6.74 -4.86 -11.90
N GLY A 103 6.75 -4.34 -10.67
CA GLY A 103 5.72 -3.44 -10.15
C GLY A 103 5.84 -2.01 -10.67
N PHE A 104 6.77 -1.71 -11.57
CA PHE A 104 6.95 -0.36 -12.11
C PHE A 104 6.82 -0.34 -13.63
N GLU A 105 6.31 0.77 -14.16
CA GLU A 105 6.37 1.10 -15.58
C GLU A 105 7.82 0.99 -16.10
N PRO A 106 8.07 0.49 -17.33
CA PRO A 106 9.41 0.18 -17.81
C PRO A 106 10.38 1.35 -17.75
N LYS A 107 9.89 2.57 -17.99
CA LYS A 107 10.72 3.78 -17.92
C LYS A 107 11.19 4.07 -16.49
N LEU A 108 10.31 3.91 -15.51
CA LEU A 108 10.63 4.13 -14.10
C LEU A 108 11.53 3.01 -13.57
N SER A 109 11.23 1.76 -13.94
CA SER A 109 12.08 0.60 -13.65
C SER A 109 13.51 0.81 -14.15
N LYS A 110 13.69 1.26 -15.41
CA LYS A 110 15.01 1.61 -15.96
C LYS A 110 15.69 2.77 -15.24
N ALA A 111 14.94 3.73 -14.71
CA ALA A 111 15.50 4.84 -13.95
C ALA A 111 15.99 4.37 -12.57
N ILE A 112 15.21 3.53 -11.88
CA ILE A 112 15.60 2.91 -10.59
C ILE A 112 16.86 2.08 -10.76
N ALA A 113 16.93 1.24 -11.81
CA ALA A 113 18.10 0.41 -12.09
C ALA A 113 19.39 1.20 -12.40
N LYS A 114 19.27 2.49 -12.72
CA LYS A 114 20.39 3.39 -13.01
C LYS A 114 20.77 4.27 -11.82
N LEU A 115 20.10 4.13 -10.68
CA LEU A 115 20.49 4.85 -9.47
C LEU A 115 21.89 4.43 -9.07
N THR A 116 22.74 5.43 -8.78
CA THR A 116 24.10 5.22 -8.31
C THR A 116 24.13 5.39 -6.80
N SER A 117 24.99 4.63 -6.12
CA SER A 117 25.23 4.85 -4.70
C SER A 117 25.77 6.28 -4.46
N PRO A 118 25.34 6.97 -3.39
CA PRO A 118 25.90 8.26 -3.02
C PRO A 118 27.42 8.17 -2.84
N THR A 119 28.16 9.14 -3.39
CA THR A 119 29.62 9.21 -3.33
C THR A 119 30.12 10.30 -2.39
N ASP A 120 29.21 11.11 -1.85
CA ASP A 120 29.46 12.30 -1.04
C ASP A 120 29.50 12.01 0.47
N GLY A 121 29.40 10.74 0.88
CA GLY A 121 29.54 10.37 2.27
C GLY A 121 29.28 8.90 2.55
N LYS A 122 29.52 8.51 3.81
CA LYS A 122 29.12 7.23 4.37
C LYS A 122 28.23 7.49 5.58
N PRO A 123 27.15 6.72 5.78
CA PRO A 123 26.29 6.91 6.94
C PRO A 123 27.09 6.67 8.24
N VAL A 124 27.02 7.65 9.15
CA VAL A 124 27.66 7.59 10.47
C VAL A 124 26.65 7.07 11.50
N GLY A 125 26.92 5.92 12.10
CA GLY A 125 26.28 5.45 13.35
C GLY A 125 24.99 4.61 13.22
N MET A 126 24.93 3.56 14.06
CA MET A 126 23.75 2.80 14.55
C MET A 126 22.80 2.07 13.58
N ILE A 127 22.95 2.15 12.25
CA ILE A 127 22.06 1.48 11.27
C ILE A 127 21.92 -0.05 11.49
N GLY A 128 22.88 -0.69 12.18
CA GLY A 128 22.81 -2.12 12.55
C GLY A 128 22.40 -2.44 14.00
N ARG A 129 22.25 -1.46 14.89
CA ARG A 129 21.96 -1.69 16.33
C ARG A 129 20.50 -1.51 16.72
N HIS A 130 19.74 -0.72 15.96
CA HIS A 130 18.30 -0.62 16.17
C HIS A 130 17.61 -1.80 15.49
N LYS A 131 16.90 -2.63 16.27
CA LYS A 131 15.98 -3.61 15.68
C LYS A 131 15.05 -2.84 14.74
N VAL A 132 15.05 -3.22 13.46
CA VAL A 132 14.05 -2.74 12.51
C VAL A 132 12.69 -3.13 13.09
N GLY A 133 11.95 -2.14 13.59
CA GLY A 133 10.61 -2.37 14.10
C GLY A 133 9.74 -2.97 12.99
N LYS A 134 8.71 -3.74 13.35
CA LYS A 134 7.75 -4.26 12.36
C LYS A 134 7.23 -3.08 11.54
N ALA A 135 7.34 -3.19 10.21
CA ALA A 135 6.88 -2.18 9.28
C ALA A 135 5.41 -1.83 9.59
N ARG A 136 5.16 -0.57 9.88
CA ARG A 136 3.80 -0.09 10.10
C ARG A 136 3.12 0.11 8.74
N PRO A 137 1.83 -0.22 8.59
CA PRO A 137 1.10 0.15 7.40
C PRO A 137 1.13 1.67 7.23
N CYS A 138 1.18 2.12 5.98
CA CYS A 138 1.12 3.53 5.63
C CYS A 138 -0.11 4.17 6.29
N PRO A 139 0.05 5.19 7.15
CA PRO A 139 -1.03 5.71 7.97
C PRO A 139 -1.83 6.83 7.30
N VAL A 140 -1.60 7.17 6.02
CA VAL A 140 -2.13 8.41 5.42
C VAL A 140 -3.63 8.59 5.72
N GLY A 141 -4.06 9.69 6.35
CA GLY A 141 -3.31 10.75 7.04
C GLY A 141 -3.89 11.05 8.42
N ILE A 142 -3.20 11.84 9.25
CA ILE A 142 -3.81 12.40 10.47
C ILE A 142 -5.08 13.15 10.02
N GLY A 143 -6.26 12.64 10.41
CA GLY A 143 -7.57 13.16 10.01
C GLY A 143 -8.44 12.23 9.16
N THR A 144 -7.94 11.11 8.63
CA THR A 144 -8.79 10.13 7.93
C THR A 144 -8.52 8.72 8.41
N ARG A 145 -9.56 8.01 8.85
CA ARG A 145 -9.50 6.55 8.99
C ARG A 145 -9.14 5.98 7.62
N GLY A 146 -7.89 5.55 7.46
CA GLY A 146 -7.49 4.73 6.33
C GLY A 146 -8.53 3.63 6.16
N GLY A 147 -9.25 3.69 5.03
CA GLY A 147 -10.23 2.68 4.70
C GLY A 147 -9.49 1.36 4.63
N LYS A 148 -9.66 0.50 5.65
CA LYS A 148 -9.38 -0.92 5.50
C LYS A 148 -10.19 -1.32 4.27
N SER A 149 -9.51 -1.57 3.16
CA SER A 149 -10.14 -1.87 1.86
C SER A 149 -11.09 -3.07 1.95
N ARG A 150 -11.06 -3.77 3.08
CA ARG A 150 -12.21 -4.31 3.80
C ARG A 150 -11.80 -4.58 5.24
N GLY A 151 -12.64 -4.26 6.23
CA GLY A 151 -12.39 -4.67 7.62
C GLY A 151 -12.15 -6.18 7.73
N LYS A 152 -11.43 -6.63 8.77
CA LYS A 152 -11.40 -8.04 9.18
C LYS A 152 -12.86 -8.46 9.37
N GLY A 153 -13.41 -9.25 8.44
CA GLY A 153 -14.85 -9.54 8.38
C GLY A 153 -15.49 -9.39 6.99
N SER A 154 -14.86 -8.77 5.99
CA SER A 154 -15.36 -8.89 4.62
C SER A 154 -14.83 -10.14 3.93
N GLY A 155 -15.01 -11.29 4.57
CA GLY A 155 -15.28 -12.48 3.78
C GLY A 155 -16.48 -12.17 2.88
N SER A 156 -16.58 -12.81 1.72
CA SER A 156 -17.85 -12.88 1.02
C SER A 156 -18.93 -13.25 2.05
N ARG A 157 -20.11 -12.61 2.03
CA ARG A 157 -21.27 -12.97 2.89
C ARG A 157 -21.83 -14.39 2.59
N LEU A 158 -21.01 -15.23 1.97
CA LEU A 158 -21.29 -16.60 1.60
C LEU A 158 -20.94 -17.49 2.79
N ASN A 159 -21.90 -18.33 3.16
CA ASN A 159 -21.77 -19.32 4.21
C ASN A 159 -20.79 -20.40 3.76
N LYS A 160 -19.93 -20.81 4.69
CA LYS A 160 -18.96 -21.88 4.48
C LYS A 160 -19.69 -23.22 4.61
N VAL A 161 -19.51 -24.09 3.62
CA VAL A 161 -19.97 -25.48 3.66
C VAL A 161 -18.76 -26.40 3.49
N THR A 162 -18.79 -27.55 4.16
CA THR A 162 -17.68 -28.50 4.18
C THR A 162 -18.17 -29.92 3.92
N CYS A 163 -17.38 -30.70 3.19
CA CYS A 163 -17.58 -32.14 3.11
C CYS A 163 -17.07 -32.79 4.41
N PRO A 164 -17.87 -33.61 5.10
CA PRO A 164 -17.44 -34.26 6.33
C PRO A 164 -16.41 -35.37 6.10
N ALA A 165 -16.36 -35.96 4.89
CA ALA A 165 -15.47 -37.08 4.58
C ALA A 165 -14.04 -36.63 4.22
N CYS A 166 -13.90 -35.66 3.30
CA CYS A 166 -12.59 -35.24 2.79
C CYS A 166 -12.19 -33.79 3.15
N GLY A 167 -13.07 -33.04 3.82
CA GLY A 167 -12.80 -31.65 4.17
C GLY A 167 -12.85 -30.67 3.00
N TYR A 168 -13.36 -31.07 1.83
CA TYR A 168 -13.58 -30.16 0.70
C TYR A 168 -14.45 -28.98 1.11
N LEU A 169 -14.04 -27.76 0.74
CA LEU A 169 -14.69 -26.50 1.16
C LEU A 169 -15.31 -25.78 -0.03
N ALA A 170 -16.56 -25.35 0.14
CA ALA A 170 -17.23 -24.43 -0.78
C ALA A 170 -17.86 -23.26 0.00
N ARG A 171 -18.20 -22.19 -0.72
CA ARG A 171 -18.87 -21.00 -0.16
C ARG A 171 -20.10 -20.67 -0.99
N VAL A 172 -21.27 -20.62 -0.35
CA VAL A 172 -22.57 -20.43 -1.02
C VAL A 172 -23.41 -19.35 -0.35
N THR A 173 -24.35 -18.73 -1.08
CA THR A 173 -25.24 -17.70 -0.52
C THR A 173 -26.26 -18.33 0.43
N ARG A 174 -26.73 -17.59 1.46
CA ARG A 174 -27.83 -18.05 2.33
C ARG A 174 -29.09 -18.38 1.52
N LYS A 175 -29.44 -17.53 0.55
CA LYS A 175 -30.53 -17.75 -0.40
C LYS A 175 -30.46 -19.11 -1.11
N TRP A 176 -29.25 -19.56 -1.48
CA TRP A 176 -29.09 -20.86 -2.15
C TRP A 176 -29.27 -22.02 -1.18
N LEU A 177 -28.73 -21.92 0.02
CA LEU A 177 -28.92 -22.93 1.07
C LEU A 177 -30.40 -23.11 1.41
N ASP A 178 -31.12 -22.01 1.58
CA ASP A 178 -32.55 -22.06 1.94
C ASP A 178 -33.40 -22.61 0.79
N LYS A 179 -33.01 -22.36 -0.47
CA LYS A 179 -33.76 -22.79 -1.65
C LYS A 179 -33.42 -24.22 -2.10
N SER A 180 -32.16 -24.62 -2.00
CA SER A 180 -31.63 -25.80 -2.70
C SER A 180 -30.69 -26.65 -1.84
N GLY A 181 -30.46 -26.26 -0.59
CA GLY A 181 -29.56 -26.97 0.32
C GLY A 181 -28.06 -26.79 -0.01
N PRO A 182 -27.19 -27.43 0.79
CA PRO A 182 -25.76 -27.45 0.52
C PRO A 182 -25.42 -28.13 -0.82
N PRO A 183 -24.36 -27.68 -1.52
CA PRO A 183 -23.88 -28.38 -2.72
C PRO A 183 -23.32 -29.77 -2.37
N HIS A 184 -23.11 -30.60 -3.38
CA HIS A 184 -22.44 -31.89 -3.23
C HIS A 184 -20.94 -31.77 -3.49
N CYS A 185 -20.15 -32.47 -2.68
CA CYS A 185 -18.76 -32.80 -2.96
C CYS A 185 -18.71 -33.71 -4.21
N PRO A 186 -17.79 -33.47 -5.15
CA PRO A 186 -17.64 -34.30 -6.34
C PRO A 186 -17.46 -35.80 -6.04
N ASP A 187 -16.79 -36.12 -4.93
CA ASP A 187 -16.40 -37.50 -4.60
C ASP A 187 -17.29 -38.15 -3.52
N HIS A 188 -17.84 -37.38 -2.59
CA HIS A 188 -18.48 -37.92 -1.37
C HIS A 188 -19.94 -37.47 -1.17
N GLY A 189 -20.51 -36.70 -2.12
CA GLY A 189 -21.91 -36.30 -2.04
C GLY A 189 -22.19 -35.17 -1.05
N ALA A 190 -23.28 -35.27 -0.29
CA ALA A 190 -23.84 -34.15 0.47
C ALA A 190 -22.84 -33.46 1.42
N MET A 191 -22.77 -32.14 1.34
CA MET A 191 -21.97 -31.30 2.25
C MET A 191 -22.82 -30.72 3.38
N ILE A 192 -22.18 -30.24 4.45
CA ILE A 192 -22.84 -29.65 5.61
C ILE A 192 -22.38 -28.20 5.82
N GLU A 193 -23.23 -27.37 6.45
CA GLU A 193 -22.81 -26.04 6.90
C GLU A 193 -21.74 -26.16 7.98
N ALA A 194 -20.68 -25.35 7.88
CA ALA A 194 -19.70 -25.26 8.95
C ALA A 194 -20.33 -24.55 10.16
N ALA A 195 -20.01 -25.00 11.37
CA ALA A 195 -20.41 -24.32 12.58
C ALA A 195 -19.93 -22.85 12.58
N PRO A 196 -20.68 -21.92 13.20
CA PRO A 196 -20.23 -20.54 13.37
C PRO A 196 -18.93 -20.51 14.20
N ASP A 197 -17.94 -19.74 13.74
CA ASP A 197 -16.73 -19.42 14.50
C ASP A 197 -17.02 -18.49 15.69
#